data_AF-A0A2V7JUV8-F1
#
_entry.id   AF-A0A2V7JUV8-F1
#
_cell.length_a   1.000
_cell.length_b   1.000
_cell.length_c   1.000
_cell.angle_alpha   90.00
_cell.angle_beta   90.00
_cell.angle_gamma   90.00
#
_symmetry.space_group_name_H-M   'P 1'
#
loop_
_entity.id
_entity.type
_entity.pdbx_description
1 polymer ?
#
loop_
_entity_poly.entity_id
_entity_poly.type
_entity_poly.pdbx_seq_one_letter_code
_entity_poly.pdbx_strand_id
1 'polypeptide(L)' 'QDGTFKTYEDLVELYKGAKVIDGKDEVIAYCRIGERSSHTWFALKYLLGVKKVRNYDGSWTEWGNLVGAPIAKGSEA' A
#
# COMPACT_ATOMS: atom_id res chain seq x y z
N GLN A 1 6.39 -19.49 -10.74
CA GLN A 1 6.26 -18.05 -11.04
C GLN A 1 7.67 -17.52 -11.29
N ASP A 2 7.83 -16.60 -12.25
CA ASP A 2 9.13 -16.13 -12.77
C ASP A 2 9.62 -14.82 -12.13
N GLY A 3 8.85 -14.23 -11.22
CA GLY A 3 9.19 -13.01 -10.51
C GLY A 3 8.81 -11.71 -11.24
N THR A 4 8.16 -11.80 -12.39
CA THR A 4 7.66 -10.61 -13.10
C THR A 4 6.40 -10.05 -12.42
N PHE A 5 6.10 -8.76 -12.68
CA PHE A 5 4.82 -8.19 -12.27
C PHE A 5 3.66 -8.94 -12.94
N LYS A 6 2.57 -9.07 -12.19
CA LYS A 6 1.29 -9.53 -12.71
C LYS A 6 0.79 -8.60 -13.83
N THR A 7 -0.13 -9.12 -14.65
CA THR A 7 -0.79 -8.33 -15.69
C THR A 7 -1.56 -7.16 -15.07
N TYR A 8 -1.88 -6.16 -15.91
CA TYR A 8 -2.66 -5.01 -15.47
C TYR A 8 -4.00 -5.44 -14.87
N GLU A 9 -4.70 -6.37 -15.51
CA GLU A 9 -6.02 -6.86 -15.09
C GLU A 9 -5.94 -7.57 -13.73
N ASP A 10 -4.93 -8.42 -13.53
CA ASP A 10 -4.68 -9.12 -12.27
C ASP A 10 -4.38 -8.12 -11.13
N LEU A 11 -3.61 -7.08 -11.43
CA LEU A 11 -3.30 -6.03 -10.46
C LEU A 11 -4.55 -5.21 -10.12
N VAL A 12 -5.37 -4.87 -11.11
CA VAL A 12 -6.64 -4.17 -10.88
C VAL A 12 -7.54 -4.99 -9.95
N GLU A 13 -7.71 -6.28 -10.22
CA GLU A 13 -8.57 -7.13 -9.40
C GLU A 13 -8.02 -7.30 -7.98
N LEU A 14 -6.69 -7.44 -7.82
CA LEU A 14 -6.04 -7.54 -6.52
C LEU A 14 -6.32 -6.33 -5.61
N TYR A 15 -6.29 -5.12 -6.16
CA TYR A 15 -6.44 -3.88 -5.39
C TYR A 15 -7.87 -3.34 -5.32
N LYS A 16 -8.81 -3.93 -6.06
CA LYS A 16 -10.21 -3.50 -6.14
C LYS A 16 -10.90 -3.47 -4.79
N GLY A 17 -10.69 -4.49 -3.95
CA GLY A 17 -11.28 -4.58 -2.61
C GLY A 17 -10.83 -3.45 -1.68
N ALA A 18 -9.60 -2.94 -1.88
CA ALA A 18 -9.05 -1.83 -1.12
C ALA A 18 -9.53 -0.45 -1.61
N LYS A 19 -10.30 -0.39 -2.71
CA LYS A 19 -10.83 0.86 -3.31
C LYS A 19 -9.76 1.90 -3.67
N VAL A 20 -8.49 1.49 -3.80
CA VAL A 20 -7.35 2.39 -4.05
C VAL A 20 -7.21 2.85 -5.50
N ILE A 21 -7.93 2.22 -6.44
CA ILE A 21 -7.82 2.49 -7.89
C ILE A 21 -8.82 3.57 -8.35
N ASP A 22 -9.86 3.87 -7.57
CA ASP A 22 -10.92 4.80 -7.99
C ASP A 22 -10.49 6.28 -7.99
N GLY A 23 -9.31 6.58 -7.45
CA GLY A 23 -8.67 7.89 -7.47
C GLY A 23 -9.34 8.94 -6.57
N LYS A 24 -10.32 8.55 -5.75
CA LYS A 24 -11.01 9.47 -4.85
C LYS A 24 -10.11 9.83 -3.67
N ASP A 25 -9.58 8.79 -3.04
CA ASP A 25 -8.84 8.90 -1.80
C ASP A 25 -7.33 8.92 -2.00
N GLU A 26 -6.65 9.36 -0.96
CA GLU A 26 -5.21 9.27 -0.86
C GLU A 26 -4.80 7.92 -0.29
N VAL A 27 -3.81 7.29 -0.94
CA VAL A 27 -3.36 5.94 -0.62
C VAL A 27 -1.99 6.00 0.03
N ILE A 28 -1.87 5.43 1.22
CA ILE A 28 -0.60 5.32 1.95
C ILE A 28 -0.20 3.84 2.01
N ALA A 29 0.88 3.48 1.32
CA ALA A 29 1.47 2.16 1.41
C ALA A 29 2.48 2.12 2.57
N TYR A 30 2.41 1.10 3.42
CA TYR A 30 3.35 0.89 4.52
C TYR A 30 3.66 -0.59 4.72
N CYS A 31 4.77 -0.90 5.38
CA CYS A 31 5.10 -2.24 5.82
C CYS A 31 5.77 -2.20 7.19
N ARG A 32 6.98 -2.75 7.33
CA ARG A 32 7.82 -2.62 8.53
C ARG A 32 8.80 -1.45 8.45
N ILE A 33 9.47 -1.27 7.32
CA ILE A 33 10.56 -0.28 7.10
C ILE A 33 10.53 0.30 5.67
N GLY A 34 9.35 0.43 5.06
CA GLY A 34 9.21 1.03 3.72
C GLY A 34 9.67 0.18 2.52
N GLU A 35 10.54 -0.81 2.70
CA GLU A 35 11.14 -1.57 1.58
C GLU A 35 10.10 -2.37 0.79
N ARG A 36 9.24 -3.14 1.47
CA ARG A 36 8.20 -3.97 0.81
C ARG A 36 7.05 -3.13 0.29
N SER A 37 6.73 -2.04 0.98
CA SER A 37 5.67 -1.14 0.55
C SER A 37 6.09 -0.29 -0.64
N SER A 38 7.39 -0.09 -0.87
CA SER A 38 7.89 0.54 -2.10
C SER A 38 7.50 -0.24 -3.36
N HIS A 39 7.46 -1.57 -3.30
CA HIS A 39 7.04 -2.43 -4.40
C HIS A 39 5.55 -2.23 -4.74
N THR A 40 4.69 -2.22 -3.72
CA THR A 40 3.26 -1.92 -3.89
C THR A 40 3.03 -0.49 -4.36
N TRP A 41 3.72 0.47 -3.76
CA TRP A 41 3.68 1.88 -4.15
C TRP A 41 4.04 2.05 -5.63
N PHE A 42 5.10 1.39 -6.10
CA PHE A 42 5.51 1.44 -7.50
C PHE A 42 4.42 0.88 -8.43
N ALA A 43 3.85 -0.29 -8.10
CA ALA A 43 2.78 -0.89 -8.87
C ALA A 43 1.55 0.03 -8.96
N LEU A 44 1.10 0.60 -7.84
CA LEU A 44 -0.02 1.53 -7.79
C LEU A 44 0.28 2.80 -8.60
N LYS A 45 1.46 3.42 -8.41
CA LYS A 45 1.84 4.70 -9.00
C LYS A 45 2.05 4.60 -10.51
N TYR A 46 2.84 3.62 -10.96
CA TYR A 46 3.37 3.57 -12.33
C TYR A 46 2.67 2.55 -13.21
N LEU A 47 2.23 1.41 -12.66
CA LEU A 47 1.56 0.37 -13.46
C LEU A 47 0.06 0.61 -13.52
N LEU A 48 -0.56 1.05 -12.41
CA LEU A 48 -1.99 1.33 -12.35
C LEU A 48 -2.35 2.82 -12.47
N GLY A 49 -1.36 3.71 -12.46
CA GLY A 49 -1.57 5.14 -12.68
C GLY A 49 -2.26 5.88 -11.53
N VAL A 50 -2.26 5.34 -10.32
CA VAL A 50 -2.84 5.97 -9.14
C VAL A 50 -2.05 7.23 -8.80
N LYS A 51 -2.69 8.40 -8.91
CA LYS A 51 -2.01 9.70 -8.78
C LYS A 51 -1.62 10.02 -7.33
N LYS A 52 -2.56 9.81 -6.40
CA LYS A 52 -2.46 10.15 -4.98
C LYS A 52 -2.01 8.94 -4.14
N VAL A 53 -0.80 8.46 -4.40
CA VAL A 53 -0.20 7.37 -3.62
C VAL A 53 1.19 7.75 -3.10
N ARG A 54 1.42 7.50 -1.81
CA ARG A 54 2.71 7.71 -1.12
C ARG A 54 3.17 6.45 -0.43
N ASN A 55 4.49 6.27 -0.34
CA ASN A 55 5.10 5.26 0.51
C ASN A 55 5.45 5.91 1.85
N TYR A 56 4.99 5.33 2.95
CA TYR A 56 5.39 5.74 4.29
C TYR A 56 6.62 4.93 4.72
N ASP A 57 7.78 5.57 4.65
CA ASP A 57 9.09 4.95 4.86
C ASP A 57 9.31 4.49 6.30
N GLY A 58 8.92 5.31 7.28
CA GLY A 58 8.99 4.97 8.71
C GLY A 58 8.16 3.72 9.06
N SER A 59 7.01 3.55 8.38
CA SER A 59 6.22 2.31 8.43
C SER A 59 5.91 1.88 9.88
N TRP A 60 5.73 0.58 10.12
CA TRP A 60 5.43 0.09 11.47
C TRP A 60 6.58 0.26 12.47
N THR A 61 7.84 0.28 12.01
CA THR A 61 8.98 0.50 12.92
C THR A 61 8.93 1.90 13.52
N GLU A 62 8.48 2.90 12.77
CA GLU A 62 8.21 4.22 13.33
C GLU A 62 6.89 4.22 14.13
N TRP A 63 5.77 3.89 13.49
CA TRP A 63 4.43 4.04 14.09
C TRP A 63 4.25 3.23 15.38
N GLY A 64 4.74 1.99 15.40
CA GLY A 64 4.67 1.11 16.56
C GLY A 64 5.53 1.55 17.74
N ASN A 65 6.48 2.48 17.54
CA ASN A 65 7.30 3.08 18.58
C ASN A 65 6.85 4.51 18.97
N LEU A 66 5.89 5.10 18.24
CA LEU A 66 5.36 6.43 18.59
C LEU A 66 4.51 6.36 19.86
N VAL A 67 4.87 7.16 20.86
CA VAL A 67 4.11 7.27 22.10
C VAL A 67 2.74 7.87 21.81
N GLY A 68 1.68 7.16 22.18
CA GLY A 68 0.30 7.64 22.06
C GLY A 68 -0.30 7.50 20.66
N ALA A 69 0.39 6.88 19.70
CA ALA A 69 -0.20 6.59 18.39
C ALA A 69 -1.33 5.54 18.50
N PRO A 70 -2.47 5.74 17.81
CA PRO A 70 -3.56 4.77 17.83
C PRO A 70 -3.15 3.49 17.09
N ILE A 71 -3.57 2.34 17.64
CA ILE A 71 -3.25 1.01 17.11
C ILE A 71 -4.52 0.17 17.12
N ALA A 72 -4.94 -0.30 15.94
CA ALA A 72 -5.95 -1.34 15.80
C ALA A 72 -5.32 -2.73 16.07
N LYS A 73 -6.10 -3.64 16.65
CA LYS A 73 -5.71 -5.04 16.90
C LYS A 73 -6.88 -5.96 16.55
N GLY A 74 -6.58 -7.15 16.02
CA GLY A 74 -7.61 -8.08 15.56
C GLY A 74 -8.11 -7.75 14.15
N SER A 75 -9.28 -8.28 13.78
CA SER A 75 -9.92 -7.99 12.50
C SER A 75 -10.69 -6.66 12.57
N GLU A 76 -10.47 -5.79 11.60
CA GLU A 76 -11.38 -4.68 11.32
C GLU A 76 -12.65 -5.24 10.66
N ALA A 77 -13.82 -4.73 11.05
CA ALA A 77 -15.13 -5.11 10.52
C ALA A 77 -15.51 -4.30 9.28
#